data_AF-A0AAD5MSB8-F1
#
_entry.id   AF-A0AAD5MSB8-F1
#
_cell.length_a   1.000
_cell.length_b   1.000
_cell.length_c   1.000
_cell.angle_alpha   90.00
_cell.angle_beta   90.00
_cell.angle_gamma   90.00
#
_symmetry.space_group_name_H-M   'P 1'
#
loop_
_entity.id
_entity.type
_entity.pdbx_description
1 polymer ?
#
loop_
_entity_poly.entity_id
_entity_poly.type
_entity_poly.pdbx_seq_one_letter_code
_entity_poly.pdbx_strand_id
1 'polypeptide(L)'
;MYHLYHGIWFVIFTAKCLSLEFTDDLISMYREKVKGMFYHAYNGYLNYAFPLDELKPITCSGQNTWGSFSLSLVDALDTLIVMDNTTEFRRAVDVVLKSVRTDANVNVSVFETNIRIVGGLISAHMLSGRVEGMVLEDGWPCSGPLLRLATAMASRLLPAFNTETGMPYGTVNLKYGVPKSETPITCTAGIGTFIVEFGTLSRLTGDPQFERVALRALESLWRTRSSIGLVGNHINVQTGEWKATDTGIGAGQFNEYASAINRYVRKGDWFMWVSMDKATVSLPIFQSLEGFWPGLLTMVGDVEDASRIMLQYSQVIRQYGFPPEFYNIQNLASDKRSAFPLRPEIVESLMYLYRATEDPAVFGDWSANSRCY
;
A
#
# COMPACT_ATOMS: atom_id res chain seq x y z
N MET A 1 -25.80 24.27 -71.42
CA MET A 1 -26.18 22.87 -71.61
C MET A 1 -25.76 22.09 -70.38
N TYR A 2 -26.74 21.52 -69.69
CA TYR A 2 -26.73 20.26 -68.95
C TYR A 2 -25.67 20.04 -67.85
N HIS A 3 -26.06 20.20 -66.56
CA HIS A 3 -26.64 19.16 -65.66
C HIS A 3 -25.52 18.35 -64.93
N LEU A 4 -25.58 17.86 -63.69
CA LEU A 4 -26.37 18.04 -62.45
C LEU A 4 -25.78 16.99 -61.44
N TYR A 5 -25.93 17.22 -60.13
CA TYR A 5 -25.78 16.25 -59.01
C TYR A 5 -24.37 15.71 -58.66
N HIS A 6 -23.93 15.48 -57.42
CA HIS A 6 -24.58 15.25 -56.13
C HIS A 6 -23.75 15.81 -54.96
N GLY A 7 -24.44 16.37 -53.96
CA GLY A 7 -23.87 16.63 -52.65
C GLY A 7 -23.64 15.34 -51.87
N ILE A 8 -22.52 15.30 -51.14
CA ILE A 8 -22.27 14.34 -50.07
C ILE A 8 -22.03 15.19 -48.82
N TRP A 9 -23.07 15.29 -47.98
CA TRP A 9 -22.91 15.73 -46.60
C TRP A 9 -22.13 14.65 -45.86
N PHE A 10 -20.83 14.86 -45.66
CA PHE A 10 -20.09 14.15 -44.62
C PHE A 10 -20.57 14.69 -43.27
N VAL A 11 -21.60 14.07 -42.71
CA VAL A 11 -21.87 14.16 -41.28
C VAL A 11 -20.78 13.33 -40.62
N ILE A 12 -19.69 14.00 -40.22
CA ILE A 12 -18.76 13.44 -39.25
C ILE A 12 -19.56 13.35 -37.95
N PHE A 13 -20.11 12.17 -37.66
CA PHE A 13 -20.44 11.82 -36.29
C PHE A 13 -19.10 11.73 -35.55
N THR A 14 -18.61 12.87 -35.06
CA THR A 14 -17.73 12.84 -33.91
C THR A 14 -18.59 12.23 -32.81
N ALA A 15 -18.39 10.95 -32.51
CA ALA A 15 -18.79 10.42 -31.22
C ALA A 15 -18.05 11.29 -30.20
N LYS A 16 -18.71 12.34 -29.71
CA LYS A 16 -18.29 13.02 -28.50
C LYS A 16 -18.32 11.92 -27.45
N CYS A 17 -17.16 11.37 -27.12
CA CYS A 17 -16.97 10.72 -25.85
C CYS A 17 -17.50 11.74 -24.84
N LEU A 18 -18.66 11.47 -24.25
CA LEU A 18 -19.19 12.32 -23.20
C LEU A 18 -18.11 12.25 -22.11
N SER A 19 -17.35 13.33 -21.94
CA SER A 19 -16.54 13.48 -20.74
C SER A 19 -17.49 13.28 -19.58
N LEU A 20 -17.20 12.30 -18.71
CA LEU A 20 -17.96 12.14 -17.47
C LEU A 20 -17.82 13.47 -16.72
N GLU A 21 -18.85 14.31 -16.72
CA GLU A 21 -18.87 15.51 -15.90
C GLU A 21 -19.19 15.09 -14.46
N PHE A 22 -18.18 15.16 -13.60
CA PHE A 22 -18.34 14.93 -12.17
C PHE A 22 -18.93 16.19 -11.52
N THR A 23 -20.26 16.28 -11.51
CA THR A 23 -20.95 17.35 -10.78
C THR A 23 -20.76 17.19 -9.27
N ASP A 24 -20.87 18.30 -8.52
CA ASP A 24 -20.79 18.29 -7.05
C ASP A 24 -21.80 17.32 -6.41
N ASP A 25 -23.01 17.22 -6.99
CA ASP A 25 -24.04 16.28 -6.56
C ASP A 25 -23.60 14.82 -6.75
N LEU A 26 -22.99 14.51 -7.90
CA LEU A 26 -22.50 13.17 -8.19
C LEU A 26 -21.33 12.79 -7.28
N ILE A 27 -20.39 13.71 -7.04
CA ILE A 27 -19.28 13.54 -6.09
C ILE A 27 -19.82 13.29 -4.68
N SER A 28 -20.80 14.08 -4.24
CA SER A 28 -21.44 13.95 -2.93
C SER A 28 -22.14 12.60 -2.79
N MET A 29 -22.87 12.16 -3.82
CA MET A 29 -23.50 10.83 -3.85
C MET A 29 -22.46 9.70 -3.73
N TYR A 30 -21.35 9.75 -4.47
CA TYR A 30 -20.29 8.74 -4.35
C TYR A 30 -19.61 8.76 -2.99
N ARG A 31 -19.38 9.93 -2.41
CA ARG A 31 -18.83 10.09 -1.05
C ARG A 31 -19.71 9.37 -0.02
N GLU A 32 -21.03 9.58 -0.07
CA GLU A 32 -21.96 8.91 0.85
C GLU A 32 -22.04 7.41 0.59
N LYS A 33 -21.91 6.96 -0.66
CA LYS A 33 -21.81 5.52 -0.99
C LYS A 33 -20.56 4.88 -0.37
N VAL A 34 -19.40 5.54 -0.48
CA VAL A 34 -18.14 5.08 0.12
C VAL A 34 -18.25 5.02 1.65
N LYS A 35 -18.82 6.06 2.29
CA LYS A 35 -19.10 6.04 3.74
C LYS A 35 -20.00 4.87 4.12
N GLY A 36 -21.08 4.62 3.38
CA GLY A 36 -21.99 3.50 3.61
C GLY A 36 -21.29 2.13 3.49
N MET A 37 -20.41 1.96 2.49
CA MET A 37 -19.61 0.74 2.33
C MET A 37 -18.62 0.56 3.49
N PHE A 38 -17.97 1.63 3.93
CA PHE A 38 -17.07 1.60 5.08
C PHE A 38 -17.81 1.13 6.33
N TYR A 39 -18.96 1.73 6.67
CA TYR A 39 -19.71 1.33 7.86
C TYR A 39 -20.34 -0.06 7.75
N HIS A 40 -20.70 -0.51 6.55
CA HIS A 40 -21.11 -1.90 6.35
C HIS A 40 -19.99 -2.87 6.74
N ALA A 41 -18.77 -2.64 6.26
CA ALA A 41 -17.61 -3.47 6.56
C ALA A 41 -17.17 -3.33 8.04
N TYR A 42 -17.06 -2.11 8.54
CA TYR A 42 -16.64 -1.80 9.91
C TYR A 42 -17.58 -2.41 10.95
N ASN A 43 -18.90 -2.21 10.80
CA ASN A 43 -19.89 -2.80 11.71
C ASN A 43 -19.93 -4.33 11.57
N GLY A 44 -19.76 -4.86 10.36
CA GLY A 44 -19.61 -6.29 10.14
C GLY A 44 -18.43 -6.88 10.92
N TYR A 45 -17.27 -6.21 10.89
CA TYR A 45 -16.10 -6.62 11.65
C TYR A 45 -16.38 -6.60 13.15
N LEU A 46 -16.96 -5.52 13.67
CA LEU A 46 -17.30 -5.40 15.10
C LEU A 46 -18.27 -6.49 15.57
N ASN A 47 -19.23 -6.88 14.73
CA ASN A 47 -20.26 -7.86 15.09
C ASN A 47 -19.77 -9.31 15.00
N TYR A 48 -18.92 -9.63 14.03
CA TYR A 48 -18.64 -11.02 13.65
C TYR A 48 -17.17 -11.46 13.81
N ALA A 49 -16.25 -10.52 13.99
CA ALA A 49 -14.81 -10.83 14.01
C ALA A 49 -14.08 -10.23 15.21
N PHE A 50 -14.46 -9.05 15.71
CA PHE A 50 -13.82 -8.47 16.88
C PHE A 50 -13.84 -9.44 18.09
N PRO A 51 -12.72 -9.64 18.82
CA PRO A 51 -11.45 -8.89 18.77
C PRO A 51 -10.37 -9.48 17.86
N LEU A 52 -10.70 -10.43 16.98
CA LEU A 52 -9.76 -11.06 16.07
C LEU A 52 -9.25 -10.07 15.00
N ASP A 53 -8.21 -10.45 14.26
CA ASP A 53 -7.52 -9.54 13.32
C ASP A 53 -8.40 -9.14 12.13
N GLU A 54 -9.09 -10.10 11.51
CA GLU A 54 -9.80 -9.90 10.25
C GLU A 54 -11.16 -10.60 10.22
N LEU A 55 -12.08 -10.06 9.43
CA LEU A 55 -13.39 -10.68 9.13
C LEU A 55 -13.29 -11.55 7.88
N LYS A 56 -13.87 -12.75 7.93
CA LYS A 56 -14.25 -13.57 6.76
C LYS A 56 -15.71 -13.29 6.42
N PRO A 57 -16.00 -12.32 5.53
CA PRO A 57 -17.36 -11.78 5.37
C PRO A 57 -18.37 -12.78 4.82
N ILE A 58 -17.94 -13.75 4.02
CA ILE A 58 -18.84 -14.78 3.46
C ILE A 58 -19.30 -15.78 4.53
N THR A 59 -18.42 -16.12 5.46
CA THR A 59 -18.72 -17.07 6.54
C THR A 59 -19.15 -16.39 7.84
N CYS A 60 -19.15 -15.06 7.88
CA CYS A 60 -19.38 -14.24 9.08
C CYS A 60 -18.58 -14.74 10.30
N SER A 61 -17.29 -14.99 10.12
CA SER A 61 -16.38 -15.45 11.19
C SER A 61 -15.11 -14.63 11.21
N GLY A 62 -14.48 -14.47 12.38
CA GLY A 62 -13.17 -13.82 12.48
C GLY A 62 -12.00 -14.78 12.30
N GLN A 63 -10.83 -14.24 11.97
CA GLN A 63 -9.56 -14.97 11.96
C GLN A 63 -8.42 -14.13 12.56
N ASN A 64 -7.44 -14.82 13.14
CA ASN A 64 -6.18 -14.22 13.56
C ASN A 64 -5.13 -14.54 12.51
N THR A 65 -4.58 -13.49 11.91
CA THR A 65 -3.63 -13.59 10.80
C THR A 65 -2.26 -13.08 11.22
N TRP A 66 -2.21 -12.08 12.10
CA TRP A 66 -1.01 -11.27 12.32
C TRP A 66 -0.60 -11.09 13.78
N GLY A 67 -1.42 -11.55 14.73
CA GLY A 67 -1.03 -11.63 16.13
C GLY A 67 -2.14 -11.36 17.14
N SER A 68 -3.40 -11.31 16.68
CA SER A 68 -4.59 -11.06 17.53
C SER A 68 -4.59 -9.67 18.16
N PHE A 69 -4.30 -8.64 17.35
CA PHE A 69 -4.22 -7.23 17.75
C PHE A 69 -5.51 -6.45 17.54
N SER A 70 -6.61 -7.12 17.16
CA SER A 70 -7.76 -6.43 16.58
C SER A 70 -7.32 -5.58 15.37
N LEU A 71 -6.49 -6.17 14.50
CA LEU A 71 -5.79 -5.47 13.40
C LEU A 71 -6.70 -4.54 12.61
N SER A 72 -7.86 -5.05 12.14
CA SER A 72 -8.81 -4.25 11.35
C SER A 72 -9.35 -3.04 12.11
N LEU A 73 -9.42 -3.09 13.45
CA LEU A 73 -9.81 -1.94 14.26
C LEU A 73 -8.70 -0.88 14.29
N VAL A 74 -7.44 -1.31 14.42
CA VAL A 74 -6.27 -0.41 14.41
C VAL A 74 -6.13 0.28 13.05
N ASP A 75 -6.19 -0.49 11.96
CA ASP A 75 -6.13 0.03 10.57
C ASP A 75 -7.30 0.97 10.23
N ALA A 76 -8.42 0.89 10.96
CA ALA A 76 -9.59 1.74 10.73
C ALA A 76 -9.58 3.07 11.51
N LEU A 77 -8.68 3.25 12.49
CA LEU A 77 -8.72 4.40 13.40
C LEU A 77 -8.62 5.75 12.67
N ASP A 78 -7.63 5.91 11.79
CA ASP A 78 -7.48 7.15 11.03
C ASP A 78 -8.59 7.34 10.00
N THR A 79 -9.07 6.25 9.40
CA THR A 79 -10.20 6.27 8.48
C THR A 79 -11.47 6.77 9.16
N LEU A 80 -11.72 6.43 10.43
CA LEU A 80 -12.85 6.98 11.19
C LEU A 80 -12.79 8.51 11.29
N ILE A 81 -11.59 9.10 11.39
CA ILE A 81 -11.39 10.54 11.38
C ILE A 81 -11.69 11.10 9.97
N VAL A 82 -11.20 10.45 8.92
CA VAL A 82 -11.47 10.85 7.52
C VAL A 82 -12.96 10.80 7.20
N MET A 83 -13.69 9.85 7.79
CA MET A 83 -15.15 9.72 7.65
C MET A 83 -15.95 10.65 8.57
N ASP A 84 -15.28 11.54 9.32
CA ASP A 84 -15.87 12.50 10.26
C ASP A 84 -16.67 11.85 11.41
N ASN A 85 -16.27 10.65 11.84
CA ASN A 85 -16.89 9.96 12.98
C ASN A 85 -15.98 9.95 14.19
N THR A 86 -15.79 11.14 14.73
CA THR A 86 -14.96 11.45 15.90
C THR A 86 -15.43 10.76 17.18
N THR A 87 -16.74 10.50 17.31
CA THR A 87 -17.28 9.78 18.47
C THR A 87 -16.87 8.31 18.45
N GLU A 88 -16.99 7.66 17.30
CA GLU A 88 -16.57 6.28 17.15
C GLU A 88 -15.05 6.13 17.22
N PHE A 89 -14.30 7.08 16.66
CA PHE A 89 -12.84 7.12 16.83
C PHE A 89 -12.42 7.10 18.31
N ARG A 90 -13.00 7.99 19.14
CA ARG A 90 -12.70 8.04 20.58
C ARG A 90 -13.01 6.70 21.27
N ARG A 91 -14.17 6.11 20.98
CA ARG A 91 -14.55 4.79 21.50
C ARG A 91 -13.57 3.70 21.07
N ALA A 92 -13.18 3.68 19.79
CA ALA A 92 -12.28 2.69 19.22
C ALA A 92 -10.86 2.80 19.80
N VAL A 93 -10.34 4.03 19.99
CA VAL A 93 -9.06 4.27 20.68
C VAL A 93 -9.08 3.69 22.09
N ASP A 94 -10.13 3.95 22.87
CA ASP A 94 -10.26 3.39 24.22
C ASP A 94 -10.26 1.86 24.23
N VAL A 95 -10.88 1.23 23.23
CA VAL A 95 -10.90 -0.23 23.07
C VAL A 95 -9.49 -0.74 22.74
N VAL A 96 -8.82 -0.14 21.76
CA VAL A 96 -7.47 -0.51 21.31
C VAL A 96 -6.46 -0.43 22.45
N LEU A 97 -6.48 0.67 23.22
CA LEU A 97 -5.59 0.86 24.36
C LEU A 97 -5.79 -0.19 25.47
N LYS A 98 -6.99 -0.78 25.57
CA LYS A 98 -7.32 -1.83 26.54
C LYS A 98 -7.08 -3.24 26.02
N SER A 99 -7.18 -3.47 24.70
CA SER A 99 -7.14 -4.81 24.11
C SER A 99 -5.76 -5.21 23.57
N VAL A 100 -4.99 -4.27 23.00
CA VAL A 100 -3.72 -4.59 22.33
C VAL A 100 -2.65 -4.93 23.36
N ARG A 101 -2.15 -6.17 23.28
CA ARG A 101 -1.12 -6.69 24.18
C ARG A 101 0.25 -6.68 23.54
N THR A 102 1.17 -5.92 24.14
CA THR A 102 2.52 -5.77 23.62
C THR A 102 3.50 -6.88 24.03
N ASP A 103 3.05 -7.85 24.83
CA ASP A 103 3.86 -8.90 25.44
C ASP A 103 3.29 -10.31 25.24
N ALA A 104 2.38 -10.47 24.28
CA ALA A 104 1.75 -11.73 23.98
C ALA A 104 2.78 -12.78 23.51
N ASN A 105 2.62 -14.04 23.92
CA ASN A 105 3.44 -15.12 23.39
C ASN A 105 2.92 -15.54 22.01
N VAL A 106 3.22 -14.74 21.00
CA VAL A 106 2.79 -14.93 19.62
C VAL A 106 3.90 -14.50 18.67
N ASN A 107 4.07 -15.26 17.58
CA ASN A 107 4.97 -14.91 16.49
C ASN A 107 4.22 -13.98 15.52
N VAL A 108 4.86 -12.89 15.12
CA VAL A 108 4.29 -11.88 14.24
C VAL A 108 5.24 -11.56 13.09
N SER A 109 4.68 -11.16 11.95
CA SER A 109 5.45 -10.59 10.86
C SER A 109 5.98 -9.22 11.26
N VAL A 110 7.29 -9.02 11.15
CA VAL A 110 7.96 -7.76 11.52
C VAL A 110 7.51 -6.64 10.57
N PHE A 111 7.42 -6.95 9.28
CA PHE A 111 6.95 -6.02 8.23
C PHE A 111 5.49 -5.62 8.44
N GLU A 112 4.57 -6.58 8.55
CA GLU A 112 3.13 -6.30 8.65
C GLU A 112 2.80 -5.58 9.97
N THR A 113 3.46 -5.97 11.07
CA THR A 113 3.27 -5.29 12.37
C THR A 113 3.73 -3.84 12.31
N ASN A 114 4.82 -3.55 11.58
CA ASN A 114 5.27 -2.18 11.42
C ASN A 114 4.27 -1.33 10.63
N ILE A 115 3.94 -1.73 9.40
CA ILE A 115 3.12 -0.87 8.52
C ILE A 115 1.67 -0.75 9.00
N ARG A 116 1.13 -1.77 9.69
CA ARG A 116 -0.27 -1.77 10.13
C ARG A 116 -0.45 -1.30 11.58
N ILE A 117 0.22 -1.96 12.52
CA ILE A 117 0.04 -1.65 13.95
C ILE A 117 0.81 -0.39 14.32
N VAL A 118 2.11 -0.34 14.06
CA VAL A 118 2.92 0.83 14.41
C VAL A 118 2.47 2.04 13.59
N GLY A 119 2.33 1.88 12.26
CA GLY A 119 1.83 2.90 11.35
C GLY A 119 0.43 3.42 11.73
N GLY A 120 -0.55 2.53 11.92
CA GLY A 120 -1.92 2.89 12.28
C GLY A 120 -2.01 3.61 13.64
N LEU A 121 -1.26 3.16 14.65
CA LEU A 121 -1.22 3.82 15.96
C LEU A 121 -0.58 5.22 15.89
N ILE A 122 0.50 5.38 15.12
CA ILE A 122 1.14 6.70 14.90
C ILE A 122 0.20 7.62 14.14
N SER A 123 -0.46 7.14 13.07
CA SER A 123 -1.43 7.91 12.29
C SER A 123 -2.58 8.39 13.18
N ALA A 124 -3.20 7.49 13.94
CA ALA A 124 -4.26 7.81 14.90
C ALA A 124 -3.79 8.81 15.96
N HIS A 125 -2.57 8.67 16.49
CA HIS A 125 -1.99 9.59 17.47
C HIS A 125 -1.81 11.01 16.90
N MET A 126 -1.27 11.13 15.70
CA MET A 126 -1.02 12.41 15.04
C MET A 126 -2.32 13.10 14.62
N LEU A 127 -3.32 12.33 14.20
CA LEU A 127 -4.62 12.87 13.81
C LEU A 127 -5.55 13.15 15.00
N SER A 128 -5.26 12.61 16.19
CA SER A 128 -6.02 12.88 17.43
C SER A 128 -6.13 14.38 17.74
N GLY A 129 -5.12 15.18 17.37
CA GLY A 129 -5.14 16.63 17.53
C GLY A 129 -6.19 17.37 16.69
N ARG A 130 -6.81 16.68 15.71
CA ARG A 130 -7.88 17.21 14.85
C ARG A 130 -9.28 16.81 15.33
N VAL A 131 -9.38 16.01 16.38
CA VAL A 131 -10.63 15.42 16.85
C VAL A 131 -11.21 16.28 17.97
N GLU A 132 -12.37 16.88 17.73
CA GLU A 132 -13.08 17.67 18.74
C GLU A 132 -13.42 16.81 19.97
N GLY A 133 -13.10 17.34 21.16
CA GLY A 133 -13.34 16.66 22.43
C GLY A 133 -12.42 15.47 22.73
N MET A 134 -11.37 15.26 21.93
CA MET A 134 -10.29 14.32 22.28
C MET A 134 -9.43 14.91 23.39
N VAL A 135 -9.23 14.14 24.47
CA VAL A 135 -8.34 14.54 25.56
C VAL A 135 -6.92 14.18 25.17
N LEU A 136 -6.07 15.20 24.97
CA LEU A 136 -4.66 15.04 24.70
C LEU A 136 -3.87 15.23 25.99
N GLU A 137 -2.85 14.39 26.19
CA GLU A 137 -1.95 14.53 27.35
C GLU A 137 -1.01 15.73 27.19
N ASP A 138 -0.57 16.30 28.31
CA ASP A 138 0.44 17.36 28.32
C ASP A 138 1.72 16.89 27.60
N GLY A 139 2.19 17.68 26.64
CA GLY A 139 3.37 17.37 25.82
C GLY A 139 3.04 16.71 24.46
N TRP A 140 1.77 16.54 24.09
CA TRP A 140 1.38 16.12 22.74
C TRP A 140 1.97 17.08 21.68
N PRO A 141 2.50 16.58 20.53
CA PRO A 141 2.45 15.20 20.05
C PRO A 141 3.59 14.30 20.55
N CYS A 142 4.51 14.80 21.37
CA CYS A 142 5.64 14.01 21.89
C CYS A 142 5.27 13.13 23.10
N SER A 143 4.02 13.20 23.56
CA SER A 143 3.44 12.33 24.59
C SER A 143 2.03 11.90 24.19
N GLY A 144 1.58 10.75 24.69
CA GLY A 144 0.23 10.25 24.51
C GLY A 144 0.13 8.72 24.61
N PRO A 145 -1.05 8.18 24.91
CA PRO A 145 -1.23 6.75 25.12
C PRO A 145 -1.04 5.93 23.84
N LEU A 146 -1.50 6.44 22.69
CA LEU A 146 -1.30 5.79 21.38
C LEU A 146 0.18 5.78 20.98
N LEU A 147 0.90 6.88 21.16
CA LEU A 147 2.35 6.93 20.92
C LEU A 147 3.11 5.95 21.81
N ARG A 148 2.76 5.85 23.11
CA ARG A 148 3.37 4.87 24.01
C ARG A 148 3.11 3.44 23.56
N LEU A 149 1.89 3.13 23.11
CA LEU A 149 1.55 1.81 22.58
C LEU A 149 2.33 1.49 21.29
N ALA A 150 2.42 2.44 20.36
CA ALA A 150 3.19 2.32 19.12
C ALA A 150 4.68 2.09 19.42
N THR A 151 5.26 2.88 20.33
CA THR A 151 6.66 2.76 20.76
C THR A 151 6.92 1.41 21.41
N ALA A 152 6.01 0.95 22.28
CA ALA A 152 6.12 -0.35 22.93
C ALA A 152 6.06 -1.49 21.91
N MET A 153 5.23 -1.36 20.85
CA MET A 153 5.18 -2.35 19.78
C MET A 153 6.43 -2.36 18.90
N ALA A 154 6.87 -1.20 18.43
CA ALA A 154 8.11 -1.10 17.68
C ALA A 154 9.32 -1.63 18.47
N SER A 155 9.36 -1.41 19.78
CA SER A 155 10.42 -1.96 20.65
C SER A 155 10.47 -3.49 20.63
N ARG A 156 9.33 -4.17 20.46
CA ARG A 156 9.28 -5.64 20.32
C ARG A 156 9.78 -6.14 18.97
N LEU A 157 9.85 -5.27 17.97
CA LEU A 157 10.35 -5.60 16.64
C LEU A 157 11.87 -5.46 16.55
N LEU A 158 12.49 -4.63 17.40
CA LEU A 158 13.94 -4.37 17.39
C LEU A 158 14.83 -5.64 17.44
N PRO A 159 14.49 -6.71 18.19
CA PRO A 159 15.28 -7.95 18.17
C PRO A 159 15.44 -8.57 16.78
N ALA A 160 14.48 -8.35 15.86
CA ALA A 160 14.58 -8.85 14.49
C ALA A 160 15.75 -8.25 13.72
N PHE A 161 16.16 -7.02 14.05
CA PHE A 161 17.28 -6.32 13.40
C PHE A 161 18.65 -6.76 13.92
N ASN A 162 18.70 -7.64 14.93
CA ASN A 162 19.95 -8.17 15.47
C ASN A 162 20.52 -9.29 14.58
N THR A 163 20.95 -8.90 13.38
CA THR A 163 21.60 -9.75 12.38
C THR A 163 22.97 -9.20 12.05
N GLU A 164 23.85 -10.01 11.46
CA GLU A 164 25.19 -9.55 11.04
C GLU A 164 25.11 -8.33 10.10
N THR A 165 24.13 -8.34 9.19
CA THR A 165 23.93 -7.22 8.26
C THR A 165 23.16 -6.04 8.88
N GLY A 166 22.33 -6.29 9.91
CA GLY A 166 21.37 -5.33 10.44
C GLY A 166 20.05 -5.28 9.68
N MET A 167 19.88 -6.09 8.62
CA MET A 167 18.58 -6.30 7.97
C MET A 167 17.71 -7.21 8.85
N PRO A 168 16.40 -6.93 9.02
CA PRO A 168 15.57 -7.67 9.95
C PRO A 168 15.20 -9.07 9.48
N TYR A 169 15.05 -10.00 10.42
CA TYR A 169 14.29 -11.23 10.21
C TYR A 169 12.82 -10.93 9.84
N GLY A 170 12.18 -11.84 9.12
CA GLY A 170 10.77 -11.72 8.75
C GLY A 170 9.80 -11.85 9.93
N THR A 171 10.15 -12.64 10.95
CA THR A 171 9.28 -12.93 12.10
C THR A 171 9.96 -12.65 13.43
N VAL A 172 9.18 -12.20 14.42
CA VAL A 172 9.60 -12.07 15.82
C VAL A 172 8.49 -12.56 16.76
N ASN A 173 8.85 -13.15 17.90
CA ASN A 173 7.91 -13.39 18.98
C ASN A 173 7.84 -12.15 19.89
N LEU A 174 6.64 -11.61 20.13
CA LEU A 174 6.50 -10.37 20.93
C LEU A 174 7.01 -10.51 22.37
N LYS A 175 7.00 -11.71 22.93
CA LYS A 175 7.47 -11.97 24.30
C LYS A 175 8.94 -12.39 24.35
N TYR A 176 9.38 -13.23 23.41
CA TYR A 176 10.66 -13.93 23.48
C TYR A 176 11.70 -13.49 22.43
N GLY A 177 11.36 -12.55 21.54
CA GLY A 177 12.24 -12.13 20.46
C GLY A 177 12.27 -13.12 19.29
N VAL A 178 13.34 -13.14 18.50
CA VAL A 178 13.42 -13.97 17.29
C VAL A 178 13.46 -15.47 17.66
N PRO A 179 12.55 -16.31 17.13
CA PRO A 179 12.61 -17.76 17.34
C PRO A 179 13.93 -18.36 16.83
N LYS A 180 14.51 -19.32 17.57
CA LYS A 180 15.78 -19.97 17.17
C LYS A 180 15.70 -20.70 15.81
N SER A 181 14.51 -21.11 15.41
CA SER A 181 14.23 -21.79 14.15
C SER A 181 13.88 -20.83 13.01
N GLU A 182 13.89 -19.52 13.24
CA GLU A 182 13.52 -18.53 12.23
C GLU A 182 14.51 -18.56 11.06
N THR A 183 13.96 -18.53 9.85
CA THR A 183 14.77 -18.48 8.63
C THR A 183 15.46 -17.12 8.51
N PRO A 184 16.76 -17.07 8.15
CA PRO A 184 17.41 -15.80 7.85
C PRO A 184 17.04 -15.26 6.46
N ILE A 185 16.12 -15.88 5.73
CA ILE A 185 15.71 -15.42 4.39
C ILE A 185 14.54 -14.46 4.54
N THR A 186 14.66 -13.23 4.06
CA THR A 186 13.61 -12.21 4.12
C THR A 186 13.48 -11.50 2.78
N CYS A 187 12.28 -11.01 2.46
CA CYS A 187 12.03 -10.27 1.24
C CYS A 187 12.51 -8.81 1.36
N THR A 188 12.83 -8.20 0.24
CA THR A 188 13.38 -6.84 0.20
C THR A 188 12.43 -5.78 0.76
N ALA A 189 11.12 -5.90 0.52
CA ALA A 189 10.11 -5.04 1.12
C ALA A 189 10.09 -5.15 2.65
N GLY A 190 10.22 -6.38 3.16
CA GLY A 190 10.31 -6.65 4.60
C GLY A 190 11.60 -6.15 5.27
N ILE A 191 12.52 -5.55 4.51
CA ILE A 191 13.75 -4.90 5.00
C ILE A 191 13.65 -3.38 4.84
N GLY A 192 13.06 -2.91 3.74
CA GLY A 192 13.06 -1.49 3.36
C GLY A 192 11.94 -0.63 3.95
N THR A 193 10.87 -1.23 4.45
CA THR A 193 9.64 -0.48 4.81
C THR A 193 9.50 -0.26 6.31
N PHE A 194 10.45 0.48 6.88
CA PHE A 194 10.42 0.90 8.31
C PHE A 194 10.71 2.37 8.53
N ILE A 195 11.39 3.04 7.60
CA ILE A 195 11.99 4.34 7.88
C ILE A 195 10.96 5.43 8.20
N VAL A 196 9.76 5.33 7.64
CA VAL A 196 8.68 6.31 7.90
C VAL A 196 8.17 6.16 9.32
N GLU A 197 7.81 4.95 9.75
CA GLU A 197 7.26 4.68 11.08
C GLU A 197 8.34 4.86 12.15
N PHE A 198 9.51 4.23 11.96
CA PHE A 198 10.60 4.26 12.92
C PHE A 198 11.26 5.63 13.01
N GLY A 199 11.40 6.34 11.87
CA GLY A 199 11.83 7.74 11.85
C GLY A 199 10.87 8.62 12.63
N THR A 200 9.56 8.47 12.40
CA THR A 200 8.52 9.22 13.13
C THR A 200 8.59 8.95 14.64
N LEU A 201 8.72 7.69 15.06
CA LEU A 201 8.90 7.34 16.47
C LEU A 201 10.14 8.00 17.08
N SER A 202 11.28 7.96 16.38
CA SER A 202 12.50 8.62 16.88
C SER A 202 12.33 10.13 17.05
N ARG A 203 11.57 10.79 16.18
CA ARG A 203 11.29 12.24 16.33
C ARG A 203 10.30 12.55 17.43
N LEU A 204 9.25 11.75 17.60
CA LEU A 204 8.23 11.97 18.63
C LEU A 204 8.72 11.61 20.03
N THR A 205 9.51 10.54 20.17
CA THR A 205 9.98 10.04 21.47
C THR A 205 11.33 10.59 21.89
N GLY A 206 12.10 11.13 20.93
CA GLY A 206 13.50 11.49 21.14
C GLY A 206 14.45 10.30 21.21
N ASP A 207 13.97 9.06 21.03
CA ASP A 207 14.80 7.86 21.01
C ASP A 207 15.32 7.55 19.58
N PRO A 208 16.60 7.81 19.28
CA PRO A 208 17.15 7.61 17.94
C PRO A 208 17.32 6.14 17.53
N GLN A 209 17.05 5.16 18.39
CA GLN A 209 17.32 3.75 18.05
C GLN A 209 16.48 3.26 16.87
N PHE A 210 15.21 3.67 16.79
CA PHE A 210 14.29 3.23 15.73
C PHE A 210 14.78 3.69 14.35
N GLU A 211 14.97 4.99 14.17
CA GLU A 211 15.48 5.55 12.91
C GLU A 211 16.83 4.94 12.52
N ARG A 212 17.74 4.78 13.47
CA ARG A 212 19.07 4.19 13.20
C ARG A 212 19.00 2.76 12.69
N VAL A 213 18.17 1.89 13.26
CA VAL A 213 18.07 0.49 12.79
C VAL A 213 17.41 0.42 11.43
N ALA A 214 16.39 1.25 11.16
CA ALA A 214 15.73 1.30 9.86
C ALA A 214 16.68 1.80 8.76
N LEU A 215 17.44 2.88 9.01
CA LEU A 215 18.44 3.39 8.08
C LEU A 215 19.57 2.38 7.85
N ARG A 216 20.09 1.74 8.91
CA ARG A 216 21.13 0.71 8.77
C ARG A 216 20.66 -0.45 7.90
N ALA A 217 19.42 -0.92 8.08
CA ALA A 217 18.85 -1.98 7.27
C ALA A 217 18.75 -1.57 5.78
N LEU A 218 18.25 -0.38 5.50
CA LEU A 218 18.16 0.19 4.14
C LEU A 218 19.54 0.35 3.48
N GLU A 219 20.53 0.89 4.20
CA GLU A 219 21.89 1.02 3.69
C GLU A 219 22.53 -0.34 3.39
N SER A 220 22.33 -1.32 4.28
CA SER A 220 22.88 -2.66 4.14
C SER A 220 22.27 -3.38 2.94
N LEU A 221 20.95 -3.31 2.78
CA LEU A 221 20.26 -3.78 1.60
C LEU A 221 20.80 -3.11 0.34
N TRP A 222 20.93 -1.77 0.34
CA TRP A 222 21.39 -1.03 -0.82
C TRP A 222 22.81 -1.41 -1.25
N ARG A 223 23.69 -1.76 -0.32
CA ARG A 223 25.06 -2.24 -0.62
C ARG A 223 25.09 -3.58 -1.34
N THR A 224 24.02 -4.37 -1.30
CA THR A 224 23.94 -5.69 -1.95
C THR A 224 23.40 -5.64 -3.38
N ARG A 225 23.09 -4.45 -3.91
CA ARG A 225 22.64 -4.27 -5.29
C ARG A 225 23.64 -4.83 -6.30
N SER A 226 23.13 -5.29 -7.43
CA SER A 226 23.94 -5.77 -8.55
C SER A 226 24.73 -4.64 -9.21
N SER A 227 25.64 -5.00 -10.12
CA SER A 227 26.40 -4.02 -10.92
C SER A 227 25.53 -3.09 -11.77
N ILE A 228 24.26 -3.48 -12.03
CA ILE A 228 23.29 -2.68 -12.77
C ILE A 228 22.30 -1.93 -11.86
N GLY A 229 22.55 -1.92 -10.55
CA GLY A 229 21.79 -1.14 -9.57
C GLY A 229 20.46 -1.76 -9.15
N LEU A 230 20.20 -3.03 -9.50
CA LEU A 230 18.99 -3.75 -9.12
C LEU A 230 19.20 -4.56 -7.83
N VAL A 231 18.11 -4.81 -7.09
CA VAL A 231 18.11 -5.68 -5.91
C VAL A 231 17.18 -6.87 -6.16
N GLY A 232 17.47 -8.03 -5.57
CA GLY A 232 16.64 -9.21 -5.71
C GLY A 232 15.37 -9.14 -4.85
N ASN A 233 14.56 -10.19 -4.90
CA ASN A 233 13.33 -10.30 -4.12
C ASN A 233 13.59 -10.81 -2.69
N HIS A 234 14.45 -11.83 -2.52
CA HIS A 234 14.76 -12.42 -1.21
C HIS A 234 16.26 -12.54 -0.97
N ILE A 235 16.69 -12.20 0.25
CA ILE A 235 18.08 -12.17 0.69
C ILE A 235 18.25 -12.89 2.03
N ASN A 236 19.40 -13.52 2.23
CA ASN A 236 19.80 -14.01 3.54
C ASN A 236 20.33 -12.84 4.39
N VAL A 237 19.62 -12.47 5.45
CA VAL A 237 19.93 -11.31 6.30
C VAL A 237 21.13 -11.51 7.22
N GLN A 238 21.67 -12.72 7.31
CA GLN A 238 22.92 -12.99 8.03
C GLN A 238 24.12 -12.87 7.10
N THR A 239 24.02 -13.36 5.85
CA THR A 239 25.17 -13.41 4.93
C THR A 239 25.19 -12.33 3.87
N GLY A 240 24.05 -11.67 3.60
CA GLY A 240 23.87 -10.76 2.48
C GLY A 240 23.75 -11.47 1.12
N GLU A 241 23.60 -12.80 1.11
CA GLU A 241 23.50 -13.58 -0.13
C GLU A 241 22.07 -13.59 -0.68
N TRP A 242 21.90 -13.22 -1.95
CA TRP A 242 20.62 -13.29 -2.64
C TRP A 242 20.13 -14.73 -2.82
N LYS A 243 18.88 -14.99 -2.43
CA LYS A 243 18.20 -16.30 -2.56
C LYS A 243 17.11 -16.31 -3.63
N ALA A 244 16.58 -15.14 -3.98
CA ALA A 244 15.75 -14.94 -5.16
C ALA A 244 16.16 -13.64 -5.85
N THR A 245 16.64 -13.75 -7.08
CA THR A 245 17.28 -12.66 -7.84
C THR A 245 16.34 -11.97 -8.83
N ASP A 246 15.07 -12.39 -8.90
CA ASP A 246 14.07 -11.68 -9.69
C ASP A 246 13.73 -10.33 -9.03
N THR A 247 13.52 -9.31 -9.84
CA THR A 247 13.14 -7.96 -9.38
C THR A 247 11.99 -7.41 -10.20
N GLY A 248 11.09 -6.70 -9.52
CA GLY A 248 10.11 -5.79 -10.11
C GLY A 248 10.37 -4.36 -9.62
N ILE A 249 9.30 -3.61 -9.38
CA ILE A 249 9.35 -2.21 -8.90
C ILE A 249 9.14 -2.04 -7.39
N GLY A 250 8.72 -3.10 -6.69
CA GLY A 250 8.32 -3.03 -5.28
C GLY A 250 9.45 -3.04 -4.24
N ALA A 251 10.71 -2.87 -4.65
CA ALA A 251 11.87 -3.04 -3.77
C ALA A 251 12.89 -1.92 -3.96
N GLY A 252 13.26 -1.21 -2.90
CA GLY A 252 14.42 -0.31 -2.88
C GLY A 252 14.13 1.17 -2.60
N GLN A 253 15.18 1.99 -2.63
CA GLN A 253 15.11 3.45 -2.44
C GLN A 253 14.72 4.12 -3.75
N PHE A 254 13.56 4.78 -3.79
CA PHE A 254 12.92 5.20 -5.04
C PHE A 254 13.83 6.01 -5.98
N ASN A 255 14.46 7.09 -5.50
CA ASN A 255 15.22 8.00 -6.36
C ASN A 255 16.42 7.34 -7.03
N GLU A 256 17.14 6.52 -6.27
CA GLU A 256 18.32 5.81 -6.73
C GLU A 256 17.94 4.59 -7.58
N TYR A 257 16.77 4.00 -7.32
CA TYR A 257 16.28 2.81 -8.00
C TYR A 257 15.51 3.11 -9.29
N ALA A 258 14.88 4.28 -9.41
CA ALA A 258 14.06 4.67 -10.55
C ALA A 258 14.84 4.64 -11.87
N SER A 259 16.12 5.02 -11.86
CA SER A 259 16.98 4.94 -13.06
C SER A 259 17.16 3.49 -13.53
N ALA A 260 17.45 2.57 -12.60
CA ALA A 260 17.60 1.16 -12.89
C ALA A 260 16.26 0.53 -13.34
N ILE A 261 15.15 0.88 -12.68
CA ILE A 261 13.81 0.46 -13.10
C ILE A 261 13.51 0.90 -14.52
N ASN A 262 13.65 2.20 -14.82
CA ASN A 262 13.34 2.75 -16.13
C ASN A 262 14.21 2.15 -17.24
N ARG A 263 15.47 1.80 -16.94
CA ARG A 263 16.38 1.21 -17.91
C ARG A 263 16.14 -0.29 -18.14
N TYR A 264 15.90 -1.06 -17.07
CA TYR A 264 15.96 -2.52 -17.12
C TYR A 264 14.61 -3.20 -16.92
N VAL A 265 13.79 -2.71 -16.00
CA VAL A 265 12.49 -3.30 -15.62
C VAL A 265 11.38 -2.82 -16.55
N ARG A 266 11.38 -1.54 -16.91
CA ARG A 266 10.35 -0.91 -17.75
C ARG A 266 10.44 -1.37 -19.22
N LYS A 267 9.29 -1.63 -19.83
CA LYS A 267 9.10 -1.99 -21.25
C LYS A 267 7.84 -1.28 -21.76
N GLY A 268 8.01 -0.10 -22.37
CA GLY A 268 6.89 0.81 -22.63
C GLY A 268 6.31 1.33 -21.32
N ASP A 269 5.01 1.19 -21.12
CA ASP A 269 4.32 1.55 -19.87
C ASP A 269 4.03 0.34 -18.97
N TRP A 270 4.73 -0.76 -19.22
CA TRP A 270 4.73 -1.95 -18.37
C TRP A 270 6.01 -2.09 -17.59
N PHE A 271 5.92 -2.69 -16.40
CA PHE A 271 7.04 -3.06 -15.57
C PHE A 271 7.06 -4.58 -15.47
N MET A 272 8.12 -5.21 -15.97
CA MET A 272 8.22 -6.66 -16.03
C MET A 272 9.24 -7.15 -15.01
N TRP A 273 9.04 -8.36 -14.50
CA TRP A 273 10.05 -8.96 -13.65
C TRP A 273 11.28 -9.34 -14.47
N VAL A 274 12.45 -8.97 -13.96
CA VAL A 274 13.75 -9.24 -14.60
C VAL A 274 14.73 -9.85 -13.61
N SER A 275 15.76 -10.52 -14.11
CA SER A 275 16.91 -10.90 -13.29
C SER A 275 17.69 -9.65 -12.88
N MET A 276 17.99 -9.51 -11.59
CA MET A 276 18.72 -8.36 -11.05
C MET A 276 20.13 -8.20 -11.62
N ASP A 277 20.78 -9.28 -12.08
CA ASP A 277 22.17 -9.21 -12.58
C ASP A 277 22.25 -9.00 -14.10
N LYS A 278 21.28 -9.57 -14.83
CA LYS A 278 21.33 -9.62 -16.31
C LYS A 278 20.26 -8.77 -16.99
N ALA A 279 19.27 -8.26 -16.24
CA ALA A 279 18.08 -7.60 -16.76
C ALA A 279 17.29 -8.42 -17.79
N THR A 280 17.46 -9.74 -17.81
CA THR A 280 16.67 -10.64 -18.65
C THR A 280 15.28 -10.78 -18.05
N VAL A 281 14.23 -10.59 -18.86
CA VAL A 281 12.84 -10.78 -18.43
C VAL A 281 12.66 -12.21 -17.93
N SER A 282 12.26 -12.35 -16.67
CA SER A 282 11.95 -13.64 -16.06
C SER A 282 10.46 -13.95 -16.16
N LEU A 283 9.60 -12.96 -15.87
CA LEU A 283 8.14 -13.08 -16.00
C LEU A 283 7.54 -11.80 -16.62
N PRO A 284 6.87 -11.90 -17.78
CA PRO A 284 6.17 -10.77 -18.40
C PRO A 284 4.78 -10.58 -17.76
N ILE A 285 4.75 -10.34 -16.45
CA ILE A 285 3.52 -10.17 -15.67
C ILE A 285 3.40 -8.73 -15.19
N PHE A 286 2.16 -8.23 -15.15
CA PHE A 286 1.74 -7.11 -14.33
C PHE A 286 1.05 -7.65 -13.08
N GLN A 287 1.42 -7.14 -11.91
CA GLN A 287 0.72 -7.46 -10.66
C GLN A 287 -0.14 -6.29 -10.24
N SER A 288 -1.31 -6.56 -9.68
CA SER A 288 -2.20 -5.54 -9.11
C SER A 288 -1.47 -4.59 -8.15
N LEU A 289 -0.53 -5.12 -7.36
CA LEU A 289 0.30 -4.34 -6.43
C LEU A 289 1.12 -3.27 -7.13
N GLU A 290 1.60 -3.51 -8.35
CA GLU A 290 2.41 -2.54 -9.12
C GLU A 290 1.62 -1.27 -9.49
N GLY A 291 0.30 -1.31 -9.29
CA GLY A 291 -0.58 -0.15 -9.36
C GLY A 291 -0.16 1.03 -8.48
N PHE A 292 0.75 0.86 -7.50
CA PHE A 292 1.23 1.95 -6.64
C PHE A 292 2.19 2.91 -7.36
N TRP A 293 2.88 2.43 -8.40
CA TRP A 293 4.00 3.15 -9.01
C TRP A 293 3.62 4.49 -9.65
N PRO A 294 2.48 4.61 -10.36
CA PRO A 294 2.03 5.91 -10.88
C PRO A 294 1.76 6.94 -9.78
N GLY A 295 1.25 6.54 -8.62
CA GLY A 295 1.08 7.42 -7.47
C GLY A 295 2.41 7.96 -6.98
N LEU A 296 3.44 7.12 -6.95
CA LEU A 296 4.80 7.53 -6.58
C LEU A 296 5.43 8.48 -7.60
N LEU A 297 5.28 8.22 -8.90
CA LEU A 297 5.69 9.14 -9.97
C LEU A 297 4.99 10.51 -9.83
N THR A 298 3.69 10.49 -9.53
CA THR A 298 2.92 11.73 -9.30
C THR A 298 3.48 12.52 -8.13
N MET A 299 3.81 11.86 -7.01
CA MET A 299 4.36 12.51 -5.82
C MET A 299 5.72 13.18 -6.06
N VAL A 300 6.53 12.68 -7.01
CA VAL A 300 7.81 13.30 -7.38
C VAL A 300 7.71 14.29 -8.55
N GLY A 301 6.50 14.52 -9.06
CA GLY A 301 6.22 15.50 -10.11
C GLY A 301 6.20 14.94 -11.54
N ASP A 302 6.39 13.64 -11.74
CA ASP A 302 6.32 12.97 -13.05
C ASP A 302 4.86 12.65 -13.43
N VAL A 303 4.01 13.68 -13.44
CA VAL A 303 2.54 13.57 -13.59
C VAL A 303 2.13 13.04 -14.96
N GLU A 304 2.79 13.45 -16.03
CA GLU A 304 2.49 12.98 -17.39
C GLU A 304 2.83 11.50 -17.57
N ASP A 305 3.94 11.05 -16.97
CA ASP A 305 4.36 9.65 -17.03
C ASP A 305 3.41 8.75 -16.24
N ALA A 306 3.02 9.20 -15.04
CA ALA A 306 2.00 8.55 -14.22
C ALA A 306 0.67 8.42 -14.98
N SER A 307 0.21 9.50 -15.60
CA SER A 307 -1.04 9.53 -16.37
C SER A 307 -1.04 8.51 -17.50
N ARG A 308 0.08 8.41 -18.23
CA ARG A 308 0.23 7.46 -19.35
C ARG A 308 0.20 6.01 -18.86
N ILE A 309 0.90 5.70 -17.78
CA ILE A 309 0.89 4.35 -17.18
C ILE A 309 -0.51 3.99 -16.67
N MET A 310 -1.20 4.92 -16.01
CA MET A 310 -2.58 4.70 -15.57
C MET A 310 -3.53 4.43 -16.74
N LEU A 311 -3.41 5.18 -17.84
CA LEU A 311 -4.19 4.89 -19.06
C LEU A 311 -3.91 3.48 -19.61
N GLN A 312 -2.66 3.00 -19.53
CA GLN A 312 -2.33 1.64 -19.93
C GLN A 312 -2.98 0.60 -19.01
N TYR A 313 -3.02 0.85 -17.69
CA TYR A 313 -3.63 -0.06 -16.72
C TYR A 313 -5.16 -0.07 -16.80
N SER A 314 -5.79 1.05 -17.17
CA SER A 314 -7.24 1.13 -17.33
C SER A 314 -7.76 0.18 -18.41
N GLN A 315 -6.95 -0.14 -19.43
CA GLN A 315 -7.29 -1.12 -20.47
C GLN A 315 -7.53 -2.52 -19.87
N VAL A 316 -6.74 -2.93 -18.87
CA VAL A 316 -6.93 -4.22 -18.18
C VAL A 316 -8.24 -4.21 -17.40
N ILE A 317 -8.52 -3.13 -16.68
CA ILE A 317 -9.77 -3.01 -15.93
C ILE A 317 -10.98 -2.97 -16.85
N ARG A 318 -10.91 -2.30 -18.00
CA ARG A 318 -11.99 -2.29 -19.00
C ARG A 318 -12.31 -3.68 -19.52
N GLN A 319 -11.31 -4.55 -19.62
CA GLN A 319 -11.49 -5.93 -20.07
C GLN A 319 -12.08 -6.84 -18.98
N TYR A 320 -11.64 -6.70 -17.73
CA TYR A 320 -11.95 -7.66 -16.65
C TYR A 320 -12.87 -7.12 -15.54
N GLY A 321 -13.20 -5.83 -15.55
CA GLY A 321 -13.95 -5.12 -14.50
C GLY A 321 -13.12 -4.78 -13.25
N PHE A 322 -12.16 -5.62 -12.89
CA PHE A 322 -11.19 -5.42 -11.80
C PHE A 322 -9.80 -5.86 -12.26
N PRO A 323 -8.70 -5.33 -11.68
CA PRO A 323 -7.38 -5.76 -12.08
C PRO A 323 -7.14 -7.18 -11.49
N PRO A 324 -6.76 -8.18 -12.30
CA PRO A 324 -6.40 -9.49 -11.76
C PRO A 324 -5.12 -9.37 -10.92
N GLU A 325 -4.94 -10.24 -9.92
CA GLU A 325 -3.71 -10.25 -9.10
C GLU A 325 -2.46 -10.43 -9.97
N PHE A 326 -2.58 -11.23 -11.05
CA PHE A 326 -1.55 -11.34 -12.07
C PHE A 326 -2.16 -11.25 -13.47
N TYR A 327 -1.67 -10.32 -14.27
CA TYR A 327 -1.98 -10.19 -15.69
C TYR A 327 -0.75 -10.56 -16.52
N ASN A 328 -0.87 -11.56 -17.41
CA ASN A 328 0.21 -11.88 -18.33
C ASN A 328 0.14 -10.93 -19.54
N ILE A 329 1.16 -10.10 -19.71
CA ILE A 329 1.21 -9.04 -20.73
C ILE A 329 1.20 -9.64 -22.15
N GLN A 330 1.68 -10.88 -22.34
CA GLN A 330 1.78 -11.54 -23.64
C GLN A 330 0.56 -12.40 -23.98
N ASN A 331 -0.06 -13.07 -22.99
CA ASN A 331 -1.05 -14.13 -23.21
C ASN A 331 -2.41 -13.91 -22.52
N LEU A 332 -2.72 -12.69 -22.07
CA LEU A 332 -3.93 -12.32 -21.31
C LEU A 332 -4.03 -13.05 -19.94
N ALA A 333 -4.99 -12.66 -19.08
CA ALA A 333 -5.14 -13.22 -17.74
C ALA A 333 -5.43 -14.74 -17.77
N SER A 334 -4.68 -15.52 -16.98
CA SER A 334 -4.95 -16.95 -16.78
C SER A 334 -5.98 -17.14 -15.67
N ASP A 335 -6.97 -18.02 -15.89
CA ASP A 335 -8.04 -18.36 -14.93
C ASP A 335 -7.53 -18.73 -13.52
N LYS A 336 -6.28 -19.22 -13.41
CA LYS A 336 -5.69 -19.63 -12.11
C LYS A 336 -5.16 -18.45 -11.27
N ARG A 337 -5.11 -17.23 -11.79
CA ARG A 337 -4.60 -16.03 -11.11
C ARG A 337 -5.49 -14.79 -11.26
N SER A 338 -6.78 -15.01 -11.53
CA SER A 338 -7.79 -13.97 -11.72
C SER A 338 -8.36 -13.41 -10.42
N ALA A 339 -8.08 -14.03 -9.27
CA ALA A 339 -8.56 -13.56 -7.98
C ALA A 339 -8.08 -12.12 -7.74
N PHE A 340 -8.97 -11.27 -7.22
CA PHE A 340 -8.65 -9.90 -6.82
C PHE A 340 -8.92 -9.76 -5.31
N PRO A 341 -7.89 -9.66 -4.47
CA PRO A 341 -8.05 -9.62 -3.02
C PRO A 341 -8.32 -8.20 -2.49
N LEU A 342 -9.04 -7.36 -3.26
CA LEU A 342 -9.41 -5.98 -2.89
C LEU A 342 -8.21 -5.05 -2.66
N ARG A 343 -7.26 -5.08 -3.60
CA ARG A 343 -6.01 -4.31 -3.61
C ARG A 343 -6.27 -2.78 -3.77
N PRO A 344 -5.70 -1.90 -2.91
CA PRO A 344 -5.96 -0.46 -2.94
C PRO A 344 -5.10 0.35 -3.93
N GLU A 345 -4.02 -0.22 -4.47
CA GLU A 345 -2.90 0.51 -5.07
C GLU A 345 -3.32 1.35 -6.30
N ILE A 346 -4.26 0.85 -7.10
CA ILE A 346 -4.83 1.61 -8.24
C ILE A 346 -5.60 2.84 -7.78
N VAL A 347 -6.44 2.70 -6.74
CA VAL A 347 -7.24 3.81 -6.21
C VAL A 347 -6.33 4.85 -5.55
N GLU A 348 -5.29 4.41 -4.87
CA GLU A 348 -4.26 5.28 -4.30
C GLU A 348 -3.57 6.12 -5.38
N SER A 349 -3.11 5.50 -6.46
CA SER A 349 -2.50 6.21 -7.59
C SER A 349 -3.45 7.19 -8.26
N LEU A 350 -4.72 6.82 -8.45
CA LEU A 350 -5.74 7.75 -8.96
C LEU A 350 -5.96 8.95 -8.05
N MET A 351 -5.96 8.73 -6.72
CA MET A 351 -6.11 9.81 -5.74
C MET A 351 -4.94 10.80 -5.84
N TYR A 352 -3.70 10.33 -5.87
CA TYR A 352 -2.54 11.22 -6.04
C TYR A 352 -2.59 11.96 -7.37
N LEU A 353 -2.93 11.27 -8.46
CA LEU A 353 -3.00 11.86 -9.78
C LEU A 353 -4.04 12.98 -9.83
N TYR A 354 -5.25 12.72 -9.32
CA TYR A 354 -6.30 13.72 -9.21
C TYR A 354 -5.86 14.93 -8.37
N ARG A 355 -5.20 14.71 -7.23
CA ARG A 355 -4.69 15.81 -6.39
C ARG A 355 -3.62 16.65 -7.05
N ALA A 356 -2.90 16.11 -8.04
CA ALA A 356 -1.87 16.85 -8.77
C ALA A 356 -2.45 17.61 -9.98
N THR A 357 -3.47 17.04 -10.64
CA THR A 357 -4.04 17.61 -11.87
C THR A 357 -5.29 18.45 -11.63
N GLU A 358 -6.01 18.19 -10.53
CA GLU A 358 -7.39 18.65 -10.29
C GLU A 358 -8.35 18.30 -11.43
N ASP A 359 -7.98 17.33 -12.28
CA ASP A 359 -8.74 16.92 -13.45
C ASP A 359 -9.54 15.66 -13.15
N PRO A 360 -10.88 15.74 -13.03
CA PRO A 360 -11.71 14.57 -12.76
C PRO A 360 -11.74 13.58 -13.94
N ALA A 361 -11.27 13.96 -15.13
CA ALA A 361 -11.16 13.05 -16.27
C ALA A 361 -10.22 11.86 -15.99
N VAL A 362 -9.31 11.97 -15.02
CA VAL A 362 -8.46 10.84 -14.58
C VAL A 362 -9.26 9.64 -14.11
N PHE A 363 -10.51 9.83 -13.68
CA PHE A 363 -11.43 8.76 -13.28
C PHE A 363 -12.28 8.23 -14.44
N GLY A 364 -12.35 8.96 -15.56
CA GLY A 364 -13.26 8.67 -16.68
C GLY A 364 -13.07 7.25 -17.22
N ASP A 365 -11.82 6.85 -17.41
CA ASP A 365 -11.46 5.54 -17.95
C ASP A 365 -11.59 4.38 -16.95
N TRP A 366 -11.82 4.70 -15.68
CA TRP A 366 -11.91 3.77 -14.55
C TRP A 366 -13.33 3.62 -14.00
N SER A 367 -14.26 4.45 -14.47
CA SER A 367 -15.67 4.37 -14.09
C SER A 367 -16.35 3.18 -14.79
N ALA A 368 -17.18 2.42 -14.08
CA ALA A 368 -17.93 1.28 -14.65
C ALA A 368 -18.85 1.67 -15.83
N ASN A 369 -19.08 2.97 -16.04
CA ASN A 369 -19.85 3.54 -17.15
C ASN A 369 -18.98 3.95 -18.36
N SER A 370 -17.68 3.69 -18.37
CA SER A 370 -16.79 3.94 -19.51
C SER A 370 -16.98 2.91 -20.63
N ARG A 371 -18.23 2.54 -20.94
CA ARG A 371 -18.60 1.80 -22.14
C ARG A 371 -18.74 2.78 -23.30
N CYS A 372 -17.62 3.29 -23.78
CA CYS A 372 -17.56 3.76 -25.16
C CYS A 372 -17.36 2.53 -26.04
N TYR A 373 -18.43 2.07 -26.68
CA TYR A 373 -18.35 1.13 -27.82
C TYR A 373 -18.10 1.90 -29.10
#